data_AF-A0AAJ1AWI8-F1
#
_entry.id   AF-A0AAJ1AWI8-F1
#
_cell.length_a   1.000
_cell.length_b   1.000
_cell.length_c   1.000
_cell.angle_alpha   90.00
_cell.angle_beta   90.00
_cell.angle_gamma   90.00
#
_symmetry.space_group_name_H-M   'P 1'
#
loop_
_entity.id
_entity.type
_entity.pdbx_description
1 polymer ?
#
loop_
_entity_poly.entity_id
_entity_poly.type
_entity_poly.pdbx_seq_one_letter_code
_entity_poly.pdbx_strand_id
1 'polypeptide(L)'
;MFIADRGYETYNIFAHVQEKGMYYLIRVKDGGGGSMTGSFDLPDENEFDHDMQLILTRKQTKDVKAKPKKFKFIAKSSPFDYLDLYDKKFYTLNFRVVRFAISEDSYESIITNLPKEDFPVEEIKKVYAMRWHRNIVQGIEICYRIMLLSFKKGGVYH
;
A
#
# COMPACT_ATOMS: atom_id res chain seq x y z
N MET A 1 -3.61 11.48 -6.41
CA MET A 1 -3.10 10.11 -6.29
C MET A 1 -1.59 10.12 -6.42
N PHE A 2 -0.90 9.31 -5.62
CA PHE A 2 0.54 9.11 -5.71
C PHE A 2 0.85 7.79 -6.42
N ILE A 3 1.54 7.82 -7.55
CA ILE A 3 1.96 6.62 -8.29
C ILE A 3 3.49 6.58 -8.27
N ALA A 4 4.07 5.48 -7.81
CA ALA A 4 5.53 5.32 -7.75
C ALA A 4 5.99 3.90 -8.09
N ASP A 5 7.26 3.81 -8.48
CA ASP A 5 7.95 2.55 -8.71
C ASP A 5 8.54 1.94 -7.44
N ARG A 6 9.22 0.82 -7.64
CA ARG A 6 10.15 0.19 -6.71
C ARG A 6 11.16 1.22 -6.18
N GLY A 7 11.46 1.14 -4.88
CA GLY A 7 12.28 2.08 -4.13
C GLY A 7 11.49 3.04 -3.23
N TYR A 8 10.17 3.12 -3.40
CA TYR A 8 9.29 3.99 -2.60
C TYR A 8 8.42 3.22 -1.59
N GLU A 9 8.60 1.89 -1.47
CA GLU A 9 7.87 1.01 -0.55
C GLU A 9 8.29 1.15 0.91
N THR A 10 8.17 2.35 1.48
CA THR A 10 8.43 2.59 2.89
C THR A 10 7.13 2.83 3.65
N TYR A 11 7.05 2.33 4.89
CA TYR A 11 5.88 2.55 5.74
C TYR A 11 5.61 4.03 6.01
N ASN A 12 6.66 4.86 6.08
CA ASN A 12 6.50 6.30 6.31
C ASN A 12 5.81 6.99 5.12
N ILE A 13 6.15 6.61 3.88
CA ILE A 13 5.47 7.12 2.68
C ILE A 13 3.99 6.72 2.71
N PHE A 14 3.68 5.46 3.01
CA PHE A 14 2.28 5.01 3.09
C PHE A 14 1.50 5.82 4.13
N ALA A 15 2.06 5.96 5.34
CA ALA A 15 1.44 6.73 6.42
C ALA A 15 1.22 8.20 6.00
N HIS A 16 2.24 8.87 5.45
CA HIS A 16 2.11 10.26 4.99
C HIS A 16 1.01 10.47 3.94
N VAL A 17 0.91 9.56 2.97
CA VAL A 17 -0.11 9.67 1.93
C VAL A 17 -1.50 9.44 2.53
N GLN A 18 -1.65 8.45 3.41
CA GLN A 18 -2.93 8.15 4.06
C GLN A 18 -3.41 9.28 4.97
N GLU A 19 -2.51 9.88 5.75
CA GLU A 19 -2.77 10.99 6.67
C GLU A 19 -3.19 12.27 5.92
N LYS A 20 -2.69 12.46 4.70
CA LYS A 20 -3.16 13.52 3.80
C LYS A 20 -4.48 13.19 3.10
N GLY A 21 -5.13 12.09 3.45
CA GLY A 21 -6.38 11.64 2.82
C GLY A 21 -6.22 11.20 1.36
N MET A 22 -4.99 11.00 0.88
CA MET A 22 -4.70 10.71 -0.52
C MET A 22 -4.65 9.20 -0.80
N TYR A 23 -4.81 8.85 -2.07
CA TYR A 23 -4.63 7.49 -2.57
C TYR A 23 -3.25 7.28 -3.17
N TYR A 24 -2.72 6.06 -3.10
CA TYR A 24 -1.49 5.66 -3.76
C TYR A 24 -1.57 4.32 -4.46
N LEU A 25 -0.69 4.13 -5.45
CA LEU A 25 -0.36 2.85 -6.07
C LEU A 25 1.15 2.79 -6.24
N ILE A 26 1.80 1.88 -5.52
CA ILE A 26 3.25 1.76 -5.48
C ILE A 26 3.61 0.36 -5.96
N ARG A 27 4.39 0.29 -7.04
CA ARG A 27 4.92 -0.98 -7.55
C ARG A 27 6.00 -1.48 -6.61
N VAL A 28 5.97 -2.76 -6.28
CA VAL A 28 6.91 -3.39 -5.36
C VAL A 28 7.59 -4.58 -6.03
N LYS A 29 8.70 -5.03 -5.45
CA LYS A 29 9.36 -6.26 -5.89
C LYS A 29 8.48 -7.46 -5.51
N ASP A 30 8.28 -8.34 -6.48
CA ASP A 30 7.52 -9.56 -6.30
C ASP A 30 8.34 -10.60 -5.52
N GLY A 31 7.93 -10.90 -4.29
CA GLY A 31 8.54 -11.91 -3.42
C GLY A 31 10.06 -11.77 -3.15
N GLY A 32 10.57 -12.72 -2.35
CA GLY A 32 12.00 -12.95 -2.15
C GLY A 32 12.71 -12.08 -1.09
N GLY A 33 13.94 -12.49 -0.76
CA GLY A 33 14.80 -11.80 0.21
C GLY A 33 15.06 -10.34 -0.19
N GLY A 34 14.82 -9.43 0.75
CA GLY A 34 15.00 -7.98 0.58
C GLY A 34 13.78 -7.22 0.06
N SER A 35 12.67 -7.88 -0.31
CA SER A 35 11.41 -7.20 -0.61
C SER A 35 10.58 -6.97 0.66
N MET A 36 9.88 -5.83 0.74
CA MET A 36 8.94 -5.57 1.84
C MET A 36 7.81 -6.62 1.88
N THR A 37 7.35 -7.06 0.70
CA THR A 37 6.28 -8.08 0.55
C THR A 37 6.72 -9.47 1.01
N GLY A 38 8.01 -9.78 0.97
CA GLY A 38 8.55 -11.05 1.48
C GLY A 38 8.42 -11.21 3.00
N SER A 39 8.05 -10.14 3.72
CA SER A 39 7.78 -10.19 5.16
C SER A 39 6.29 -10.24 5.52
N PHE A 40 5.42 -10.22 4.51
CA PHE A 40 3.97 -10.25 4.69
C PHE A 40 3.43 -11.67 4.61
N ASP A 41 2.29 -11.91 5.24
CA ASP A 41 1.57 -13.18 5.16
C ASP A 41 0.64 -13.13 3.95
N LEU A 42 1.21 -13.30 2.75
CA LEU A 42 0.49 -13.23 1.49
C LEU A 42 0.06 -14.62 1.03
N PRO A 43 -1.05 -14.75 0.27
CA PRO A 43 -1.46 -16.01 -0.33
C PRO A 43 -0.35 -16.60 -1.22
N ASP A 44 -0.18 -17.92 -1.17
CA ASP A 44 0.73 -18.66 -2.06
C ASP A 44 0.03 -18.93 -3.41
N GLU A 45 -0.35 -17.84 -4.08
CA GLU A 45 -1.06 -17.85 -5.35
C GLU A 45 -0.35 -16.94 -6.36
N ASN A 46 -0.50 -17.27 -7.65
CA ASN A 46 0.10 -16.51 -8.75
C ASN A 46 -0.50 -15.10 -8.87
N GLU A 47 -1.82 -14.99 -8.72
CA GLU A 47 -2.54 -13.72 -8.68
C GLU A 47 -3.37 -13.66 -7.40
N PHE A 48 -3.39 -12.52 -6.73
CA PHE A 48 -4.19 -12.32 -5.54
C PHE A 48 -4.51 -10.85 -5.32
N ASP A 49 -5.58 -10.60 -4.56
CA ASP A 49 -5.94 -9.28 -4.04
C ASP A 49 -6.24 -9.39 -2.54
N HIS A 50 -5.24 -9.02 -1.73
CA HIS A 50 -5.23 -9.28 -0.29
C HIS A 50 -5.16 -8.00 0.54
N ASP A 51 -6.10 -7.84 1.46
CA ASP A 51 -6.13 -6.76 2.43
C ASP A 51 -5.16 -7.03 3.59
N MET A 52 -4.34 -6.04 3.91
CA MET A 52 -3.29 -6.09 4.92
C MET A 52 -3.55 -5.07 6.01
N GLN A 53 -3.36 -5.51 7.25
CA GLN A 53 -3.28 -4.65 8.41
C GLN A 53 -1.97 -4.91 9.15
N LEU A 54 -1.16 -3.85 9.29
CA LEU A 54 0.10 -3.90 10.04
C LEU A 54 0.08 -2.89 11.18
N ILE A 55 0.47 -3.34 12.37
CA ILE A 55 0.67 -2.48 13.52
C ILE A 55 2.16 -2.20 13.67
N LEU A 56 2.56 -0.97 13.40
CA LEU A 56 3.93 -0.49 13.52
C LEU A 56 4.22 -0.08 14.96
N THR A 57 5.40 -0.43 15.49
CA THR A 57 5.83 -0.01 16.82
C THR A 57 7.34 0.12 16.94
N ARG A 58 7.80 1.04 17.80
CA ARG A 58 9.22 1.14 18.21
C ARG A 58 9.53 0.29 19.46
N LYS A 59 8.55 -0.41 20.04
CA LYS A 59 8.73 -1.23 21.25
C LYS A 59 8.84 -2.71 20.90
N GLN A 60 9.97 -3.33 21.24
CA GLN A 60 10.14 -4.78 21.11
C GLN A 60 9.80 -5.49 22.42
N THR A 61 8.52 -5.83 22.62
CA THR A 61 8.11 -6.74 23.70
C THR A 61 8.15 -8.20 23.25
N LYS A 62 8.07 -9.14 24.20
CA LYS A 62 7.96 -10.58 23.90
C LYS A 62 6.73 -10.87 23.03
N ASP A 63 5.59 -10.21 23.32
CA ASP A 63 4.35 -10.39 22.57
C ASP A 63 4.43 -9.87 21.12
N VAL A 64 5.13 -8.75 20.91
CA VAL A 64 5.38 -8.20 19.57
C VAL A 64 6.24 -9.17 18.75
N LYS A 65 7.29 -9.72 19.37
CA LYS A 65 8.16 -10.72 18.72
C LYS A 65 7.43 -12.04 18.43
N ALA A 66 6.48 -12.42 19.27
CA ALA A 66 5.68 -13.63 19.08
C ALA A 66 4.64 -13.50 17.95
N LYS A 67 4.37 -12.28 17.45
CA LYS A 67 3.35 -12.01 16.42
C LYS A 67 3.91 -11.18 15.26
N PRO A 68 4.95 -11.67 14.54
CA PRO A 68 5.64 -10.91 13.49
C PRO A 68 4.75 -10.60 12.27
N LYS A 69 3.68 -11.37 12.06
CA LYS A 69 2.69 -11.16 11.00
C LYS A 69 1.80 -9.94 11.24
N LYS A 70 1.50 -9.64 12.52
CA LYS A 70 0.61 -8.53 12.93
C LYS A 70 1.38 -7.26 13.29
N PHE A 71 2.53 -7.43 13.94
CA PHE A 71 3.33 -6.32 14.41
C PHE A 71 4.62 -6.19 13.63
N LYS A 72 4.91 -4.98 13.15
CA LYS A 72 6.18 -4.63 12.54
C LYS A 72 6.97 -3.70 13.45
N PHE A 73 8.17 -4.13 13.81
CA PHE A 73 9.10 -3.27 14.52
C PHE A 73 9.74 -2.26 13.55
N ILE A 74 9.76 -0.99 13.97
CA ILE A 74 10.48 0.09 13.28
C ILE A 74 11.67 0.49 14.15
N ALA A 75 12.88 0.41 13.58
CA ALA A 75 14.10 0.80 14.28
C ALA A 75 14.10 2.32 14.57
N LYS A 76 14.75 2.74 15.66
CA LYS A 76 14.79 4.16 16.03
C LYS A 76 15.46 5.04 14.97
N SER A 77 16.42 4.48 14.24
CA SER A 77 17.14 5.11 13.14
C SER A 77 16.33 5.19 11.84
N SER A 78 15.26 4.41 11.70
CA SER A 78 14.39 4.47 10.52
C SER A 78 13.42 5.66 10.66
N PRO A 79 13.27 6.47 9.61
CA PRO A 79 12.33 7.59 9.62
C PRO A 79 10.90 7.07 9.71
N PHE A 80 10.14 7.58 10.69
CA PHE A 80 8.71 7.35 10.82
C PHE A 80 8.10 8.41 11.73
N ASP A 81 7.29 9.30 11.17
CA ASP A 81 6.87 10.54 11.83
C ASP A 81 5.63 10.36 12.73
N TYR A 82 4.94 9.23 12.59
CA TYR A 82 3.68 8.94 13.29
C TYR A 82 3.84 7.98 14.47
N LEU A 83 5.08 7.76 14.95
CA LEU A 83 5.38 6.99 16.16
C LEU A 83 6.33 7.77 17.06
N ASP A 84 6.02 7.81 18.34
CA ASP A 84 6.92 8.27 19.40
C ASP A 84 7.09 7.18 20.49
N LEU A 85 8.01 7.41 21.43
CA LEU A 85 8.30 6.44 22.50
C LEU A 85 7.39 6.58 23.73
N TYR A 86 6.62 7.65 23.85
CA TYR A 86 5.97 8.07 25.09
C TYR A 86 4.44 8.00 25.01
N ASP A 87 3.86 8.53 23.93
CA ASP A 87 2.44 8.70 23.67
C ASP A 87 1.97 7.82 22.49
N LYS A 88 2.51 8.04 21.28
CA LYS A 88 2.14 7.29 20.05
C LYS A 88 2.97 6.02 19.86
N LYS A 89 2.73 5.03 20.72
CA LYS A 89 3.50 3.76 20.76
C LYS A 89 3.16 2.77 19.64
N PHE A 90 1.98 2.90 19.04
CA PHE A 90 1.48 2.02 17.99
C PHE A 90 0.84 2.84 16.88
N TYR A 91 1.06 2.44 15.63
CA TYR A 91 0.44 3.03 14.45
C TYR A 91 -0.11 1.91 13.58
N THR A 92 -1.40 1.92 13.29
CA THR A 92 -2.05 0.91 12.43
C THR A 92 -2.07 1.41 11.00
N LEU A 93 -1.46 0.64 10.11
CA LEU A 93 -1.47 0.88 8.67
C LEU A 93 -2.34 -0.18 7.99
N ASN A 94 -3.35 0.28 7.24
CA ASN A 94 -4.20 -0.58 6.43
C ASN A 94 -3.92 -0.31 4.95
N PHE A 95 -3.72 -1.36 4.16
CA PHE A 95 -3.46 -1.26 2.73
C PHE A 95 -3.78 -2.60 2.06
N ARG A 96 -3.71 -2.63 0.75
CA ARG A 96 -3.99 -3.79 -0.08
C ARG A 96 -2.77 -4.14 -0.89
N VAL A 97 -2.48 -5.43 -1.00
CA VAL A 97 -1.42 -5.96 -1.86
C VAL A 97 -2.11 -6.73 -2.98
N VAL A 98 -1.85 -6.28 -4.21
CA VAL A 98 -2.41 -6.90 -5.40
C VAL A 98 -1.26 -7.44 -6.24
N ARG A 99 -1.34 -8.72 -6.58
CA ARG A 99 -0.42 -9.38 -7.51
C ARG A 99 -1.21 -9.83 -8.73
N PHE A 100 -0.75 -9.47 -9.91
CA PHE A 100 -1.45 -9.79 -11.14
C PHE A 100 -0.52 -10.05 -12.31
N ALA A 101 -0.97 -10.84 -13.27
CA ALA A 101 -0.22 -11.13 -14.48
C ALA A 101 -0.18 -9.93 -15.45
N ILE A 102 1.00 -9.63 -15.99
CA ILE A 102 1.22 -8.69 -17.11
C ILE A 102 1.37 -9.45 -18.43
N SER A 103 1.99 -10.63 -18.37
CA SER A 103 2.14 -11.57 -19.49
C SER A 103 2.14 -12.99 -18.93
N GLU A 104 2.15 -14.00 -19.82
CA GLU A 104 2.05 -15.43 -19.44
C GLU A 104 3.04 -15.83 -18.33
N ASP A 105 4.27 -15.32 -18.34
CA ASP A 105 5.31 -15.63 -17.35
C ASP A 105 5.75 -14.44 -16.47
N SER A 106 5.01 -13.32 -16.48
CA SER A 106 5.43 -12.12 -15.74
C SER A 106 4.32 -11.55 -14.88
N TYR A 107 4.64 -11.36 -13.60
CA TYR A 107 3.74 -10.82 -12.59
C TYR A 107 4.26 -9.48 -12.09
N GLU A 108 3.33 -8.61 -11.70
CA GLU A 108 3.64 -7.45 -10.90
C GLU A 108 2.90 -7.49 -9.58
N SER A 109 3.60 -7.03 -8.56
CA SER A 109 3.04 -6.79 -7.24
C SER A 109 2.97 -5.30 -7.00
N ILE A 110 1.85 -4.85 -6.46
CA ILE A 110 1.61 -3.45 -6.12
C ILE A 110 1.00 -3.35 -4.71
N ILE A 111 1.22 -2.19 -4.10
CA ILE A 111 0.61 -1.83 -2.82
C ILE A 111 -0.22 -0.59 -3.02
N THR A 112 -1.46 -0.62 -2.55
CA THR A 112 -2.41 0.48 -2.72
C THR A 112 -3.33 0.61 -1.52
N ASN A 113 -3.87 1.80 -1.30
CA ASN A 113 -4.99 2.04 -0.39
C ASN A 113 -6.29 2.40 -1.14
N LEU A 114 -6.35 2.14 -2.45
CA LEU A 114 -7.58 2.30 -3.22
C LEU A 114 -8.62 1.27 -2.76
N PRO A 115 -9.88 1.69 -2.55
CA PRO A 115 -10.96 0.79 -2.10
C PRO A 115 -11.22 -0.30 -3.14
N LYS A 116 -11.47 -1.52 -2.67
CA LYS A 116 -11.62 -2.71 -3.51
C LYS A 116 -12.91 -2.67 -4.33
N GLU A 117 -13.93 -2.03 -3.77
CA GLU A 117 -15.27 -1.89 -4.35
C GLU A 117 -15.24 -1.00 -5.60
N ASP A 118 -14.53 0.13 -5.54
CA ASP A 118 -14.39 1.03 -6.69
C ASP A 118 -13.24 0.62 -7.61
N PHE A 119 -12.17 0.04 -7.06
CA PHE A 119 -10.96 -0.34 -7.80
C PHE A 119 -10.64 -1.82 -7.61
N PRO A 120 -11.39 -2.73 -8.24
CA PRO A 120 -11.02 -4.14 -8.34
C PRO A 120 -9.74 -4.30 -9.18
N VAL A 121 -9.21 -5.51 -9.24
CA VAL A 121 -7.92 -5.82 -9.90
C VAL A 121 -7.88 -5.35 -11.35
N GLU A 122 -8.99 -5.44 -12.08
CA GLU A 122 -9.13 -5.01 -13.46
C GLU A 122 -8.96 -3.49 -13.61
N GLU A 123 -9.53 -2.72 -12.70
CA GLU A 123 -9.39 -1.27 -12.67
C GLU A 123 -7.97 -0.86 -12.26
N ILE A 124 -7.39 -1.61 -11.33
CA ILE A 124 -6.01 -1.42 -10.89
C ILE A 124 -5.02 -1.71 -12.02
N LYS A 125 -5.25 -2.74 -12.86
CA LYS A 125 -4.48 -3.01 -14.08
C LYS A 125 -4.51 -1.80 -15.03
N LYS A 126 -5.68 -1.16 -15.19
CA LYS A 126 -5.82 0.06 -16.01
C LYS A 126 -5.03 1.23 -15.41
N VAL A 127 -5.15 1.46 -14.10
CA VAL A 127 -4.40 2.51 -13.38
C VAL A 127 -2.89 2.28 -13.52
N TYR A 128 -2.43 1.03 -13.42
CA TYR A 128 -1.03 0.67 -13.64
C TYR A 128 -0.60 0.92 -15.10
N ALA A 129 -1.44 0.61 -16.08
CA ALA A 129 -1.16 0.83 -17.50
C ALA A 129 -1.03 2.32 -17.86
N MET A 130 -1.71 3.22 -17.14
CA MET A 130 -1.57 4.68 -17.33
C MET A 130 -0.13 5.16 -17.16
N ARG A 131 0.67 4.48 -16.32
CA ARG A 131 2.11 4.75 -16.17
C ARG A 131 2.86 4.75 -17.50
N TRP A 132 2.46 3.86 -18.41
CA TRP A 132 3.08 3.69 -19.72
C TRP A 132 2.42 4.54 -20.81
N HIS A 133 1.56 5.50 -20.44
CA HIS A 133 0.85 6.41 -21.35
C HIS A 133 0.06 5.70 -22.47
N ARG A 134 -0.37 4.46 -22.24
CA ARG A 134 -0.99 3.62 -23.29
C ARG A 134 -2.36 4.15 -23.76
N ASN A 135 -3.07 4.93 -22.95
CA ASN A 135 -4.37 5.51 -23.34
C ASN A 135 -4.74 6.75 -22.51
N ILE A 136 -4.76 7.94 -23.14
CA ILE A 136 -4.99 9.23 -22.46
C ILE A 136 -6.44 9.34 -21.95
N VAL A 137 -7.44 8.88 -22.72
CA VAL A 137 -8.85 9.02 -22.36
C VAL A 137 -9.19 8.21 -21.11
N GLN A 138 -8.74 6.95 -21.08
CA GLN A 138 -8.88 6.09 -19.90
C GLN A 138 -8.16 6.67 -18.68
N GLY A 139 -7.03 7.35 -18.91
CA GLY A 139 -6.30 8.03 -17.86
C GLY A 139 -7.06 9.18 -17.22
N ILE A 140 -7.76 9.99 -18.03
CA ILE A 140 -8.59 11.09 -17.54
C ILE A 140 -9.75 10.56 -16.68
N GLU A 141 -10.43 9.51 -17.14
CA GLU A 141 -11.55 8.90 -16.41
C GLU A 141 -11.13 8.38 -15.03
N ILE A 142 -10.02 7.66 -14.96
CA ILE A 142 -9.48 7.14 -13.69
C ILE A 142 -9.11 8.29 -12.76
N CYS A 143 -8.43 9.33 -13.26
CA CYS A 143 -8.10 10.52 -12.46
C CYS A 143 -9.35 11.18 -11.88
N TYR A 144 -10.43 11.28 -12.66
CA TYR A 144 -11.71 11.85 -12.22
C TYR A 144 -12.36 11.01 -11.11
N ARG A 145 -12.42 9.68 -11.28
CA ARG A 145 -12.98 8.76 -10.26
C ARG A 145 -12.22 8.84 -8.94
N ILE A 146 -10.89 8.88 -8.99
CA ILE A 146 -10.05 9.04 -7.80
C ILE A 146 -10.29 10.40 -7.15
N MET A 147 -10.39 11.47 -7.94
CA MET A 147 -10.69 12.80 -7.43
C MET A 147 -12.03 12.82 -6.69
N LEU A 148 -13.08 12.23 -7.27
CA LEU A 148 -14.39 12.09 -6.61
C LEU A 148 -14.31 11.30 -5.30
N LEU A 149 -13.52 10.22 -5.26
CA LEU A 149 -13.31 9.47 -4.01
C LEU A 149 -12.59 10.31 -2.95
N SER A 150 -11.58 11.07 -3.34
CA SER A 150 -10.88 11.98 -2.42
C SER A 150 -11.84 13.05 -1.86
N PHE A 151 -12.76 13.58 -2.68
CA PHE A 151 -13.81 14.49 -2.21
C PHE A 151 -14.76 13.82 -1.21
N LYS A 152 -15.24 12.60 -1.50
CA LYS A 152 -16.10 11.85 -0.56
C LYS A 152 -15.40 11.60 0.78
N LYS A 153 -14.09 11.32 0.75
CA LYS A 153 -13.29 11.07 1.95
C LYS A 153 -13.06 12.34 2.78
N GLY A 154 -12.84 13.48 2.10
CA GLY A 154 -12.64 14.79 2.73
C GLY A 154 -13.94 15.51 3.14
N GLY A 155 -15.11 15.00 2.74
CA GLY A 155 -16.42 15.55 3.13
C GLY A 155 -16.88 15.16 4.54
N VAL A 156 -16.10 14.36 5.28
CA VAL A 156 -16.36 14.02 6.69
C VAL A 156 -15.58 14.99 7.59
N TYR A 157 -15.94 16.27 7.53
CA TYR A 157 -15.64 17.24 8.59
C TYR A 157 -16.96 17.88 9.01
N HIS A 158 -17.59 17.27 10.01
CA HIS A 158 -18.54 17.93 10.91
C HIS A 158 -18.00 17.78 12.33
#